data_AF-A0A0F9ZR26-F1
#
_entry.id   AF-A0A0F9ZR26-F1
#
_cell.length_a   1.000
_cell.length_b   1.000
_cell.length_c   1.000
_cell.angle_alpha   90.00
_cell.angle_beta   90.00
_cell.angle_gamma   90.00
#
_symmetry.space_group_name_H-M   'P 1'
#
loop_
_entity.id
_entity.type
_entity.pdbx_description
1 polymer ?
#
loop_
_entity_poly.entity_id
_entity_poly.type
_entity_poly.pdbx_seq_one_letter_code
_entity_poly.pdbx_strand_id
1 'polypeptide(L)'
;MKGSLIFGAIALFPAVISAKASPPAAIVEYCRQKGPLPTGFCKSPTCAQTLRSAELESLLRRAFLECFAHDEIHLDSFVKYQINSLETGINLFEKIYQDKKESLLLQGRQSPSSPSREWWNCPQNNSPCKWLALENNNAPKKLTPTGREGMILPNPNQPIPNYVYPFDMWVTKLAGGQFTLYINGKQIEPEDSGLDFFIPAGTAADDVWYKSETGAMIHFYGSCSTYTPCLGRKVVPWTRGVSHKRLGQDGEIYIGQYDDDLVLTIADTETTSEQYTVFADGVKLGSTHGRLTLGDEKYKRSNIRMIDVGSGAAGALRSIANDGFWGSFKIPRGAKKITIVDDSSDFDFAFEYRLDTTCSC
;
A
#
# COMPACT_ATOMS: atom_id res chain seq x y z
N MET A 1 55.67 35.44 -14.91
CA MET A 1 55.17 36.07 -13.68
C MET A 1 53.80 35.47 -13.37
N LYS A 2 53.61 35.02 -12.11
CA LYS A 2 52.39 34.85 -11.29
C LYS A 2 51.02 34.97 -12.02
N GLY A 3 50.02 34.11 -11.88
CA GLY A 3 49.73 33.01 -10.97
C GLY A 3 48.19 32.81 -10.89
N SER A 4 47.78 31.59 -10.52
CA SER A 4 46.46 31.15 -9.99
C SER A 4 45.62 30.21 -10.85
N LEU A 5 45.71 28.92 -10.48
CA LEU A 5 44.70 27.86 -10.64
C LEU A 5 43.49 28.13 -9.74
N ILE A 6 42.29 27.74 -10.18
CA ILE A 6 41.27 27.12 -9.31
C ILE A 6 40.70 25.89 -10.00
N PHE A 7 40.68 24.81 -9.23
CA PHE A 7 40.34 23.42 -9.52
C PHE A 7 38.84 23.17 -9.75
N GLY A 8 38.55 22.15 -10.55
CA GLY A 8 37.27 21.44 -10.55
C GLY A 8 37.13 20.50 -9.35
N ALA A 9 35.89 20.20 -8.98
CA ALA A 9 35.55 19.15 -8.02
C ALA A 9 34.42 18.29 -8.58
N ILE A 10 34.81 17.12 -9.10
CA ILE A 10 33.95 15.97 -9.33
C ILE A 10 33.66 15.38 -7.94
N ALA A 11 32.39 15.38 -7.53
CA ALA A 11 31.96 14.70 -6.31
C ALA A 11 31.95 13.18 -6.56
N LEU A 12 32.99 12.50 -6.09
CA LEU A 12 33.02 11.06 -5.87
C LEU A 12 32.32 10.76 -4.55
N PHE A 13 31.16 10.12 -4.59
CA PHE A 13 30.58 9.46 -3.42
C PHE A 13 31.29 8.11 -3.20
N PRO A 14 31.74 7.77 -1.98
CA PRO A 14 32.21 6.44 -1.68
C PRO A 14 31.02 5.49 -1.55
N ALA A 15 31.05 4.41 -2.34
CA ALA A 15 30.22 3.24 -2.12
C ALA A 15 30.55 2.66 -0.73
N VAL A 16 29.58 2.69 0.19
CA VAL A 16 29.67 1.94 1.44
C VAL A 16 29.38 0.49 1.13
N ILE A 17 30.45 -0.29 1.06
CA ILE A 17 30.42 -1.74 1.06
C ILE A 17 29.83 -2.18 2.41
N SER A 18 28.64 -2.78 2.38
CA SER A 18 28.03 -3.43 3.54
C SER A 18 28.83 -4.69 3.88
N ALA A 19 29.83 -4.53 4.77
CA ALA A 19 30.44 -5.67 5.44
C ALA A 19 29.46 -6.18 6.49
N LYS A 20 29.15 -7.49 6.45
CA LYS A 20 28.39 -8.19 7.51
C LYS A 20 29.13 -8.01 8.84
N ALA A 21 28.73 -7.04 9.65
CA ALA A 21 29.22 -6.88 11.01
C ALA A 21 28.58 -7.97 11.88
N SER A 22 29.31 -9.06 12.09
CA SER A 22 29.01 -10.01 13.16
C SER A 22 29.22 -9.33 14.52
N PRO A 23 28.34 -9.55 15.52
CA PRO A 23 28.44 -8.87 16.81
C PRO A 23 29.76 -9.22 17.52
N PRO A 24 30.33 -8.28 18.31
CA PRO A 24 31.57 -8.50 19.05
C PRO A 24 31.51 -9.79 19.89
N ALA A 25 32.59 -10.57 19.83
CA ALA A 25 32.68 -11.89 20.48
C ALA A 25 32.31 -11.85 21.97
N ALA A 26 32.58 -10.74 22.66
CA ALA A 26 32.23 -10.55 24.06
C ALA A 26 30.71 -10.63 24.35
N ILE A 27 29.85 -10.20 23.42
CA ILE A 27 28.39 -10.26 23.57
C ILE A 27 27.90 -11.71 23.39
N VAL A 28 28.52 -12.46 22.48
CA VAL A 28 28.21 -13.87 22.24
C VAL A 28 28.62 -14.73 23.43
N GLU A 29 29.80 -14.47 24.00
CA GLU A 29 30.33 -15.17 25.18
C GLU A 29 29.46 -14.92 26.44
N TYR A 30 29.02 -13.66 26.65
CA TYR A 30 28.15 -13.29 27.77
C TYR A 30 26.79 -13.99 27.72
N CYS A 31 26.15 -14.04 26.54
CA CYS A 31 24.88 -14.74 26.34
C CYS A 31 25.01 -16.26 26.53
N ARG A 32 26.18 -16.84 26.23
CA ARG A 32 26.44 -18.28 26.35
C ARG A 32 26.66 -18.75 27.80
N GLN A 33 27.25 -17.89 28.64
CA GLN A 33 27.59 -18.25 30.03
C GLN A 33 26.46 -17.98 31.05
N LYS A 34 25.50 -17.10 30.74
CA LYS A 34 24.51 -16.61 31.72
C LYS A 34 23.03 -16.74 31.30
N GLY A 35 22.73 -17.08 30.05
CA GLY A 35 21.34 -17.18 29.57
C GLY A 35 20.78 -18.60 29.65
N PRO A 36 19.51 -18.80 30.07
CA PRO A 36 18.84 -20.08 29.84
C PRO A 36 18.71 -20.33 28.33
N LEU A 37 18.81 -21.60 27.91
CA LEU A 37 18.53 -22.03 26.54
C LEU A 37 17.18 -21.44 26.07
N PRO A 38 17.10 -20.88 24.85
CA PRO A 38 15.92 -20.14 24.41
C PRO A 38 14.76 -21.12 24.19
N THR A 39 13.93 -21.29 25.21
CA THR A 39 12.63 -21.97 25.13
C THR A 39 11.52 -21.06 24.58
N GLY A 40 11.93 -19.97 23.92
CA GLY A 40 11.09 -19.31 22.96
C GLY A 40 9.88 -18.55 23.50
N PHE A 41 9.76 -18.21 24.79
CA PHE A 41 8.71 -17.28 25.23
C PHE A 41 9.14 -16.49 26.48
N CYS A 42 9.32 -15.17 26.37
CA CYS A 42 9.38 -14.28 27.53
C CYS A 42 7.97 -14.11 28.10
N LYS A 43 7.76 -14.50 29.36
CA LYS A 43 6.51 -14.23 30.08
C LYS A 43 6.57 -12.82 30.66
N SER A 44 5.83 -11.87 30.09
CA SER A 44 5.58 -10.54 30.70
C SER A 44 4.89 -10.73 32.07
N PRO A 45 5.25 -9.98 33.13
CA PRO A 45 5.84 -8.62 33.16
C PRO A 45 7.31 -8.58 33.62
N THR A 46 8.15 -9.47 33.10
CA THR A 46 9.53 -9.64 33.60
C THR A 46 10.60 -8.88 32.81
N CYS A 47 10.36 -8.48 31.57
CA CYS A 47 11.43 -7.93 30.71
C CYS A 47 11.85 -6.51 31.10
N ALA A 48 10.91 -5.60 31.35
CA ALA A 48 11.23 -4.23 31.78
C ALA A 48 11.90 -4.19 33.17
N GLN A 49 11.48 -5.05 34.10
CA GLN A 49 12.13 -5.20 35.41
C GLN A 49 13.53 -5.80 35.29
N THR A 50 13.73 -6.79 34.42
CA THR A 50 15.02 -7.45 34.21
C THR A 50 16.05 -6.47 33.64
N LEU A 51 15.63 -5.58 32.74
CA LEU A 51 16.50 -4.53 32.17
C LEU A 51 17.07 -3.59 33.22
N ARG A 52 16.25 -3.16 34.19
CA ARG A 52 16.71 -2.30 35.28
C ARG A 52 17.65 -3.04 36.25
N SER A 53 17.51 -4.36 36.36
CA SER A 53 18.36 -5.20 37.22
C SER A 53 19.66 -5.69 36.56
N ALA A 54 19.77 -5.62 35.23
CA ALA A 54 20.86 -6.24 34.46
C ALA A 54 22.12 -5.36 34.30
N GLU A 55 22.21 -4.24 35.04
CA GLU A 55 23.33 -3.28 34.98
C GLU A 55 23.68 -2.82 33.55
N LEU A 56 22.71 -2.81 32.63
CA LEU A 56 22.92 -2.53 31.20
C LEU A 56 23.55 -1.16 30.97
N GLU A 57 23.23 -0.18 31.81
CA GLU A 57 23.87 1.13 31.78
C GLU A 57 25.38 1.04 31.96
N SER A 58 25.83 0.26 32.95
CA SER A 58 27.25 0.05 33.24
C SER A 58 27.96 -0.66 32.09
N LEU A 59 27.28 -1.63 31.45
CA LEU A 59 27.80 -2.32 30.27
C LEU A 59 27.96 -1.39 29.07
N LEU A 60 26.95 -0.57 28.77
CA LEU A 60 27.00 0.39 27.66
C LEU A 60 28.07 1.45 27.91
N ARG A 61 28.15 2.01 29.12
CA ARG A 61 29.20 2.96 29.49
C ARG A 61 30.58 2.37 29.29
N ARG A 62 30.84 1.16 29.77
CA ARG A 62 32.13 0.50 29.64
C ARG A 62 32.49 0.20 28.17
N ALA A 63 31.52 -0.24 27.37
CA ALA A 63 31.74 -0.58 25.98
C ALA A 63 32.07 0.63 25.11
N PHE A 64 31.53 1.80 25.44
CA PHE A 64 31.67 3.02 24.64
C PHE A 64 32.58 4.08 25.27
N LEU A 65 33.16 3.84 26.44
CA LEU A 65 34.02 4.81 27.14
C LEU A 65 35.17 5.32 26.26
N GLU A 66 35.83 4.42 25.54
CA GLU A 66 36.95 4.77 24.66
C GLU A 66 36.51 5.57 23.42
N CYS A 67 35.25 5.43 23.01
CA CYS A 67 34.68 6.18 21.87
C CYS A 67 34.34 7.64 22.23
N PHE A 68 34.21 7.95 23.52
CA PHE A 68 33.89 9.28 24.03
C PHE A 68 35.00 9.76 24.97
N ALA A 69 36.26 9.54 24.60
CA ALA A 69 37.41 9.95 25.39
C ALA A 69 37.35 11.46 25.72
N HIS A 70 37.22 11.78 27.00
CA HIS A 70 37.09 13.14 27.55
C HIS A 70 35.75 13.87 27.30
N ASP A 71 34.71 13.16 26.88
CA ASP A 71 33.37 13.72 26.68
C ASP A 71 32.27 12.90 27.39
N GLU A 72 32.32 12.94 28.71
CA GLU A 72 31.39 12.20 29.58
C GLU A 72 29.93 12.65 29.39
N ILE A 73 29.69 13.91 29.04
CA ILE A 73 28.33 14.46 28.85
C ILE A 73 27.64 13.80 27.64
N HIS A 74 28.36 13.61 26.54
CA HIS A 74 27.80 12.95 25.36
C HIS A 74 27.71 11.43 25.55
N LEU A 75 28.64 10.81 26.28
CA LEU A 75 28.52 9.40 26.67
C LEU A 75 27.26 9.17 27.52
N ASP A 76 27.02 10.01 28.53
CA ASP A 76 25.81 9.96 29.37
C ASP A 76 24.54 10.10 28.55
N SER A 77 24.51 11.08 27.65
CA SER A 77 23.37 11.34 26.78
C SER A 77 23.10 10.17 25.83
N PHE A 78 24.16 9.59 25.26
CA PHE A 78 24.07 8.42 24.39
C PHE A 78 23.52 7.20 25.15
N VAL A 79 24.10 6.87 26.31
CA VAL A 79 23.67 5.70 27.09
C VAL A 79 22.22 5.86 27.55
N LYS A 80 21.84 7.06 28.04
CA LYS A 80 20.46 7.35 28.46
C LYS A 80 19.48 7.24 27.29
N TYR A 81 19.84 7.71 26.10
CA TYR A 81 19.01 7.59 24.90
C TYR A 81 18.77 6.12 24.54
N GLN A 82 19.81 5.28 24.58
CA GLN A 82 19.69 3.86 24.22
C GLN A 82 18.82 3.09 25.23
N ILE A 83 19.00 3.33 26.53
CA ILE A 83 18.18 2.70 27.57
C ILE A 83 16.72 3.12 27.44
N ASN A 84 16.45 4.43 27.29
CA ASN A 84 15.09 4.94 27.13
C ASN A 84 14.42 4.39 25.86
N SER A 85 15.16 4.30 24.76
CA SER A 85 14.64 3.76 23.50
C SER A 85 14.28 2.27 23.64
N LEU A 86 15.12 1.50 24.32
CA LEU A 86 14.89 0.08 24.58
C LEU A 86 13.71 -0.16 25.54
N GLU A 87 13.62 0.63 26.61
CA GLU A 87 12.51 0.57 27.56
C GLU A 87 11.18 0.95 26.89
N THR A 88 11.19 1.99 26.05
CA THR A 88 10.01 2.41 25.28
C THR A 88 9.57 1.31 24.31
N GLY A 89 10.53 0.70 23.60
CA GLY A 89 10.25 -0.42 22.69
C GLY A 89 9.61 -1.61 23.42
N ILE A 90 10.16 -2.01 24.56
CA ILE A 90 9.65 -3.15 25.33
C ILE A 90 8.27 -2.86 25.92
N ASN A 91 8.06 -1.68 26.49
CA ASN A 91 6.75 -1.29 27.01
C ASN A 91 5.67 -1.28 25.91
N LEU A 92 6.02 -0.84 24.70
CA LEU A 92 5.12 -0.90 23.54
C LEU A 92 4.79 -2.35 23.16
N PHE A 93 5.79 -3.23 23.11
CA PHE A 93 5.59 -4.65 22.83
C PHE A 93 4.74 -5.34 23.90
N GLU A 94 4.97 -5.05 25.18
CA GLU A 94 4.17 -5.61 26.29
C GLU A 94 2.73 -5.11 26.24
N LYS A 95 2.50 -3.83 25.92
CA LYS A 95 1.16 -3.28 25.74
C LYS A 95 0.41 -3.94 24.58
N ILE A 96 1.06 -4.07 23.41
CA ILE A 96 0.49 -4.77 22.25
C ILE A 96 0.12 -6.23 22.62
N TYR A 97 0.95 -6.88 23.44
CA TYR A 97 0.68 -8.25 23.88
C TYR A 97 -0.49 -8.34 24.86
N GLN A 98 -0.61 -7.42 25.83
CA GLN A 98 -1.75 -7.40 26.75
C GLN A 98 -3.06 -7.06 26.02
N ASP A 99 -3.05 -6.10 25.10
CA ASP A 99 -4.21 -5.75 24.27
C ASP A 99 -4.65 -6.96 23.40
N LYS A 100 -3.70 -7.74 22.87
CA LYS A 100 -3.97 -9.00 22.16
C LYS A 100 -4.56 -10.07 23.08
N LYS A 101 -4.12 -10.15 24.34
CA LYS A 101 -4.61 -11.12 25.34
C LYS A 101 -6.04 -10.78 25.82
N GLU A 102 -6.36 -9.50 26.02
CA GLU A 102 -7.72 -9.06 26.33
C GLU A 102 -8.69 -9.29 25.16
N SER A 103 -8.24 -9.05 23.92
CA SER A 103 -9.00 -9.36 22.71
C SER A 103 -9.30 -10.87 22.55
N LEU A 104 -8.34 -11.73 22.89
CA LEU A 104 -8.51 -13.19 22.86
C LEU A 104 -9.46 -13.71 23.94
N LEU A 105 -9.56 -13.05 25.10
CA LEU A 105 -10.51 -13.40 26.16
C LEU A 105 -11.96 -13.03 25.79
N LEU A 106 -12.15 -12.05 24.90
CA LEU A 106 -13.47 -11.64 24.39
C LEU A 106 -13.98 -12.51 23.23
N GLN A 107 -13.11 -13.27 22.54
CA GLN A 107 -13.46 -14.17 21.43
C GLN A 107 -13.93 -15.58 21.84
N GLY A 108 -14.08 -15.86 23.14
CA GLY A 108 -14.51 -17.17 23.66
C GLY A 108 -15.96 -17.60 23.38
N ARG A 109 -16.73 -16.87 22.56
CA ARG A 109 -18.06 -17.29 22.10
C ARG A 109 -18.10 -17.33 20.58
N GLN A 110 -17.65 -18.44 20.00
CA GLN A 110 -17.96 -18.78 18.62
C GLN A 110 -19.47 -19.06 18.47
N SER A 111 -20.03 -18.55 17.38
CA SER A 111 -21.26 -19.07 16.78
C SER A 111 -20.96 -19.48 15.33
N PRO A 112 -21.74 -20.42 14.75
CA PRO A 112 -21.34 -21.21 13.60
C PRO A 112 -21.28 -20.38 12.31
N SER A 113 -20.46 -20.84 11.38
CA SER A 113 -20.32 -20.37 10.01
C SER A 113 -21.68 -20.15 9.33
N SER A 114 -22.02 -18.87 9.13
CA SER A 114 -23.10 -18.42 8.26
C SER A 114 -22.74 -18.62 6.77
N PRO A 115 -23.71 -18.68 5.85
CA PRO A 115 -23.46 -18.80 4.41
C PRO A 115 -22.58 -17.65 3.93
N SER A 116 -21.68 -17.94 3.00
CA SER A 116 -20.69 -17.02 2.45
C SER A 116 -21.29 -15.67 2.08
N ARG A 117 -21.06 -14.64 2.91
CA ARG A 117 -21.04 -13.26 2.41
C ARG A 117 -20.01 -13.24 1.29
N GLU A 118 -20.41 -12.76 0.12
CA GLU A 118 -19.52 -12.60 -1.02
C GLU A 118 -18.29 -11.81 -0.58
N TRP A 119 -17.10 -12.41 -0.68
CA TRP A 119 -15.86 -11.87 -0.07
C TRP A 119 -15.48 -10.48 -0.55
N TRP A 120 -16.02 -10.07 -1.69
CA TRP A 120 -15.80 -8.81 -2.37
C TRP A 120 -16.84 -7.73 -1.99
N ASN A 121 -17.95 -8.12 -1.36
CA ASN A 121 -19.09 -7.27 -1.05
C ASN A 121 -19.35 -7.19 0.47
N CYS A 122 -19.67 -6.00 0.98
CA CYS A 122 -20.27 -5.86 2.31
C CYS A 122 -21.81 -5.83 2.17
N PRO A 123 -22.60 -6.62 2.91
CA PRO A 123 -24.05 -6.59 2.74
C PRO A 123 -24.71 -5.31 3.28
N GLN A 124 -25.37 -4.63 2.34
CA GLN A 124 -26.65 -3.92 2.32
C GLN A 124 -27.10 -2.93 3.41
N ASN A 125 -26.31 -2.56 4.42
CA ASN A 125 -26.68 -1.40 5.23
C ASN A 125 -25.48 -0.48 5.53
N ASN A 126 -25.41 0.63 4.78
CA ASN A 126 -24.71 1.89 5.09
C ASN A 126 -23.18 1.86 5.26
N SER A 127 -22.46 0.87 4.70
CA SER A 127 -21.00 0.88 4.76
C SER A 127 -20.40 1.64 3.57
N PRO A 128 -19.61 2.72 3.76
CA PRO A 128 -19.02 3.54 2.69
C PRO A 128 -17.77 2.88 2.08
N CYS A 129 -17.72 1.55 2.05
CA CYS A 129 -16.59 0.82 1.48
C CYS A 129 -16.57 1.05 -0.03
N LYS A 130 -15.43 1.52 -0.53
CA LYS A 130 -15.19 1.72 -1.95
C LYS A 130 -13.92 0.99 -2.33
N TRP A 131 -13.80 0.63 -3.61
CA TRP A 131 -12.51 0.24 -4.12
C TRP A 131 -11.62 1.48 -4.29
N LEU A 132 -10.32 1.29 -4.16
CA LEU A 132 -9.21 2.23 -4.35
C LEU A 132 -9.56 3.66 -4.86
N ALA A 133 -9.10 4.69 -4.13
CA ALA A 133 -9.07 6.06 -4.64
C ALA A 133 -8.12 6.16 -5.83
N LEU A 134 -8.58 6.74 -6.94
CA LEU A 134 -7.83 6.76 -8.19
C LEU A 134 -6.88 7.97 -8.29
N GLU A 135 -6.96 8.93 -7.37
CA GLU A 135 -6.03 10.04 -7.27
C GLU A 135 -4.71 9.65 -6.60
N ASN A 136 -3.61 10.16 -7.14
CA ASN A 136 -2.29 10.00 -6.54
C ASN A 136 -2.27 10.57 -5.12
N ASN A 137 -1.74 9.80 -4.17
CA ASN A 137 -1.71 10.12 -2.73
C ASN A 137 -3.07 10.43 -2.11
N ASN A 138 -4.20 9.99 -2.72
CA ASN A 138 -5.55 10.29 -2.23
C ASN A 138 -5.76 11.82 -2.08
N ALA A 139 -5.16 12.59 -3.00
CA ALA A 139 -5.24 14.05 -3.03
C ALA A 139 -6.53 14.47 -3.75
N PRO A 140 -7.46 15.19 -3.08
CA PRO A 140 -8.73 15.58 -3.67
C PRO A 140 -8.58 16.42 -4.92
N LYS A 141 -9.42 16.13 -5.92
CA LYS A 141 -9.49 16.93 -7.13
C LYS A 141 -10.38 18.14 -6.89
N LYS A 142 -9.81 19.33 -7.11
CA LYS A 142 -10.53 20.60 -7.03
C LYS A 142 -11.22 20.90 -8.35
N LEU A 143 -12.55 20.97 -8.30
CA LEU A 143 -13.38 21.42 -9.40
C LEU A 143 -13.54 22.93 -9.36
N THR A 144 -13.47 23.56 -10.53
CA THR A 144 -13.69 24.99 -10.68
C THR A 144 -15.18 25.32 -10.62
N PRO A 145 -15.55 26.52 -10.16
CA PRO A 145 -16.91 27.03 -10.36
C PRO A 145 -17.31 26.97 -11.83
N THR A 146 -18.52 26.48 -12.09
CA THR A 146 -19.14 26.46 -13.41
C THR A 146 -20.18 27.56 -13.48
N GLY A 147 -20.24 28.27 -14.60
CA GLY A 147 -21.39 29.12 -14.92
C GLY A 147 -22.65 28.29 -15.25
N ARG A 148 -23.55 28.86 -16.05
CA ARG A 148 -24.83 28.21 -16.42
C ARG A 148 -24.67 26.93 -17.25
N GLU A 149 -23.59 26.84 -18.03
CA GLU A 149 -23.40 25.80 -19.06
C GLU A 149 -22.81 24.48 -18.51
N GLY A 150 -22.29 24.46 -17.27
CA GLY A 150 -21.58 23.29 -16.73
C GLY A 150 -20.22 23.06 -17.39
N MET A 151 -19.50 22.02 -16.96
CA MET A 151 -18.21 21.63 -17.53
C MET A 151 -18.08 20.11 -17.58
N ILE A 152 -17.28 19.59 -18.50
CA ILE A 152 -16.89 18.16 -18.52
C ILE A 152 -16.19 17.83 -17.20
N LEU A 153 -16.59 16.72 -16.59
CA LEU A 153 -15.96 16.22 -15.38
C LEU A 153 -14.53 15.76 -15.71
N PRO A 154 -13.50 16.28 -15.04
CA PRO A 154 -12.14 15.86 -15.31
C PRO A 154 -11.92 14.40 -14.90
N ASN A 155 -11.23 13.64 -15.75
CA ASN A 155 -10.86 12.24 -15.48
C ASN A 155 -10.12 12.08 -14.13
N PRO A 156 -10.17 10.89 -13.50
CA PRO A 156 -9.47 10.60 -12.25
C PRO A 156 -7.97 10.93 -12.33
N ASN A 157 -7.31 10.52 -13.41
CA ASN A 157 -5.88 10.70 -13.65
C ASN A 157 -5.59 11.62 -14.85
N GLN A 158 -4.34 11.61 -15.33
CA GLN A 158 -3.92 12.41 -16.48
C GLN A 158 -4.90 12.21 -17.66
N PRO A 159 -5.40 13.29 -18.28
CA PRO A 159 -6.36 13.20 -19.37
C PRO A 159 -5.78 12.38 -20.53
N ILE A 160 -6.57 11.42 -21.02
CA ILE A 160 -6.33 10.77 -22.29
C ILE A 160 -7.46 11.13 -23.26
N PRO A 161 -7.17 11.32 -24.57
CA PRO A 161 -8.23 11.57 -25.55
C PRO A 161 -9.21 10.40 -25.63
N ASN A 162 -10.50 10.72 -25.78
CA ASN A 162 -11.61 9.76 -25.91
C ASN A 162 -11.68 8.76 -24.73
N TYR A 163 -11.50 9.27 -23.52
CA TYR A 163 -11.55 8.45 -22.30
C TYR A 163 -12.91 7.78 -22.15
N VAL A 164 -12.87 6.50 -21.78
CA VAL A 164 -14.04 5.71 -21.42
C VAL A 164 -13.77 5.09 -20.06
N TYR A 165 -14.71 5.23 -19.13
CA TYR A 165 -14.58 4.68 -17.78
C TYR A 165 -14.42 3.13 -17.84
N PRO A 166 -13.29 2.56 -17.39
CA PRO A 166 -13.00 1.14 -17.64
C PRO A 166 -13.75 0.16 -16.72
N PHE A 167 -14.35 0.66 -15.64
CA PHE A 167 -15.15 -0.07 -14.67
C PHE A 167 -16.13 0.90 -14.00
N ASP A 168 -17.06 0.35 -13.22
CA ASP A 168 -18.05 1.15 -12.49
C ASP A 168 -17.36 2.01 -11.43
N MET A 169 -17.74 3.28 -11.33
CA MET A 169 -17.03 4.25 -10.50
C MET A 169 -17.97 5.09 -9.64
N TRP A 170 -17.45 5.51 -8.49
CA TRP A 170 -18.05 6.51 -7.62
C TRP A 170 -17.29 7.82 -7.75
N VAL A 171 -18.04 8.91 -7.92
CA VAL A 171 -17.55 10.26 -7.70
C VAL A 171 -18.07 10.72 -6.35
N THR A 172 -17.17 10.88 -5.39
CA THR A 172 -17.53 11.29 -4.04
C THR A 172 -17.23 12.76 -3.84
N LYS A 173 -18.24 13.54 -3.50
CA LYS A 173 -18.07 14.91 -3.02
C LYS A 173 -17.53 14.89 -1.58
N LEU A 174 -16.40 15.54 -1.36
CA LEU A 174 -15.75 15.62 -0.05
C LEU A 174 -16.03 16.93 0.67
N ALA A 175 -15.98 18.05 -0.05
CA ALA A 175 -16.12 19.38 0.51
C ALA A 175 -16.49 20.40 -0.58
N GLY A 176 -16.81 21.63 -0.17
CA GLY A 176 -17.12 22.73 -1.07
C GLY A 176 -18.60 22.84 -1.42
N GLY A 177 -18.89 23.64 -2.44
CA GLY A 177 -20.21 24.09 -2.85
C GLY A 177 -21.17 23.00 -3.32
N GLN A 178 -22.26 23.42 -3.96
CA GLN A 178 -23.14 22.46 -4.62
C GLN A 178 -22.39 21.71 -5.72
N PHE A 179 -22.70 20.44 -5.88
CA PHE A 179 -22.16 19.61 -6.95
C PHE A 179 -23.31 18.77 -7.50
N THR A 180 -23.54 18.91 -8.78
CA THR A 180 -24.55 18.13 -9.51
C THR A 180 -23.86 17.47 -10.69
N LEU A 181 -23.96 16.15 -10.76
CA LEU A 181 -23.40 15.37 -11.86
C LEU A 181 -24.48 15.13 -12.92
N TYR A 182 -24.07 15.13 -14.19
CA TYR A 182 -24.91 14.78 -15.32
C TYR A 182 -24.19 13.74 -16.17
N ILE A 183 -24.93 12.76 -16.69
CA ILE A 183 -24.44 11.81 -17.69
C ILE A 183 -25.43 11.83 -18.85
N ASN A 184 -24.93 12.03 -20.09
CA ASN A 184 -25.78 12.11 -21.28
C ASN A 184 -26.92 13.15 -21.13
N GLY A 185 -26.61 14.30 -20.52
CA GLY A 185 -27.56 15.39 -20.25
C GLY A 185 -28.59 15.11 -19.14
N LYS A 186 -28.58 13.92 -18.52
CA LYS A 186 -29.47 13.59 -17.40
C LYS A 186 -28.76 13.81 -16.08
N GLN A 187 -29.43 14.49 -15.15
CA GLN A 187 -28.94 14.65 -13.79
C GLN A 187 -28.85 13.29 -13.10
N ILE A 188 -27.74 13.04 -12.41
CA ILE A 188 -27.51 11.87 -11.59
C ILE A 188 -27.80 12.23 -10.15
N GLU A 189 -28.74 11.50 -9.55
CA GLU A 189 -29.03 11.62 -8.12
C GLU A 189 -27.93 10.91 -7.32
N PRO A 190 -27.41 11.53 -6.26
CA PRO A 190 -26.43 10.89 -5.41
C PRO A 190 -27.07 9.78 -4.55
N GLU A 191 -26.30 8.75 -4.25
CA GLU A 191 -26.72 7.64 -3.40
C GLU A 191 -26.51 7.93 -1.90
N ASP A 192 -27.25 7.17 -1.08
CA ASP A 192 -27.19 7.10 0.39
C ASP A 192 -27.07 8.45 1.10
N SER A 193 -25.83 8.90 1.25
CA SER A 193 -25.39 10.08 1.98
C SER A 193 -25.59 11.39 1.23
N GLY A 194 -25.99 11.33 -0.04
CA GLY A 194 -26.09 12.50 -0.92
C GLY A 194 -24.73 13.02 -1.41
N LEU A 195 -23.65 12.26 -1.19
CA LEU A 195 -22.29 12.65 -1.56
C LEU A 195 -21.70 11.80 -2.70
N ASP A 196 -22.29 10.66 -3.01
CA ASP A 196 -21.74 9.67 -3.92
C ASP A 196 -22.54 9.57 -5.20
N PHE A 197 -21.88 9.80 -6.34
CA PHE A 197 -22.51 9.77 -7.65
C PHE A 197 -21.94 8.63 -8.47
N PHE A 198 -22.82 7.78 -8.99
CA PHE A 198 -22.41 6.60 -9.77
C PHE A 198 -22.13 6.97 -11.23
N ILE A 199 -21.02 6.47 -11.76
CA ILE A 199 -20.69 6.48 -13.20
C ILE A 199 -20.56 5.02 -13.67
N PRO A 200 -21.46 4.54 -14.54
CA PRO A 200 -21.35 3.21 -15.11
C PRO A 200 -20.11 3.03 -15.97
N ALA A 201 -19.52 1.84 -15.94
CA ALA A 201 -18.46 1.43 -16.84
C ALA A 201 -18.89 1.62 -18.31
N GLY A 202 -17.97 2.04 -19.17
CA GLY A 202 -18.25 2.24 -20.60
C GLY A 202 -18.83 3.62 -20.94
N THR A 203 -19.12 4.45 -19.95
CA THR A 203 -19.49 5.85 -20.16
C THR A 203 -18.32 6.61 -20.78
N ALA A 204 -18.55 7.42 -21.81
CA ALA A 204 -17.52 8.29 -22.37
C ALA A 204 -17.33 9.54 -21.48
N ALA A 205 -16.10 10.00 -21.26
CA ALA A 205 -15.84 11.18 -20.43
C ALA A 205 -16.57 12.43 -20.94
N ASP A 206 -16.68 12.58 -22.26
CA ASP A 206 -17.33 13.74 -22.90
C ASP A 206 -18.84 13.80 -22.61
N ASP A 207 -19.44 12.69 -22.15
CA ASP A 207 -20.84 12.62 -21.75
C ASP A 207 -21.06 12.92 -20.26
N VAL A 208 -19.98 13.04 -19.47
CA VAL A 208 -20.04 13.27 -18.02
C VAL A 208 -19.73 14.73 -17.70
N TRP A 209 -20.73 15.43 -17.17
CA TRP A 209 -20.67 16.86 -16.89
C TRP A 209 -20.96 17.14 -15.43
N TYR A 210 -20.45 18.23 -14.91
CA TYR A 210 -20.82 18.73 -13.59
C TYR A 210 -21.26 20.18 -13.63
N LYS A 211 -22.07 20.56 -12.64
CA LYS A 211 -22.34 21.95 -12.27
C LYS A 211 -21.99 22.19 -10.82
N SER A 212 -21.33 23.31 -10.56
CA SER A 212 -20.99 23.76 -9.22
C SER A 212 -20.79 25.27 -9.19
N GLU A 213 -21.60 26.02 -8.44
CA GLU A 213 -21.52 27.49 -8.44
C GLU A 213 -20.27 28.04 -7.75
N THR A 214 -19.72 27.32 -6.77
CA THR A 214 -18.54 27.76 -5.99
C THR A 214 -17.37 26.79 -6.08
N GLY A 215 -17.47 25.77 -6.94
CA GLY A 215 -16.52 24.68 -7.02
C GLY A 215 -16.74 23.63 -5.93
N ALA A 216 -16.12 22.47 -6.09
CA ALA A 216 -16.22 21.34 -5.18
C ALA A 216 -14.91 20.57 -5.11
N MET A 217 -14.70 19.82 -4.04
CA MET A 217 -13.61 18.85 -3.91
C MET A 217 -14.20 17.46 -4.07
N ILE A 218 -13.65 16.66 -4.98
CA ILE A 218 -14.11 15.31 -5.26
C ILE A 218 -12.98 14.28 -5.17
N HIS A 219 -13.39 13.02 -5.03
CA HIS A 219 -12.56 11.85 -5.33
C HIS A 219 -13.27 10.90 -6.28
N PHE A 220 -12.46 10.20 -7.06
CA PHE A 220 -12.89 9.05 -7.84
C PHE A 220 -12.50 7.76 -7.12
N TYR A 221 -13.46 6.88 -6.96
CA TYR A 221 -13.26 5.53 -6.46
C TYR A 221 -13.82 4.54 -7.48
N GLY A 222 -13.31 3.32 -7.47
CA GLY A 222 -14.04 2.24 -8.14
C GLY A 222 -15.17 1.71 -7.27
N SER A 223 -16.25 1.27 -7.92
CA SER A 223 -17.31 0.52 -7.26
C SER A 223 -16.82 -0.86 -6.87
N CYS A 224 -17.37 -1.41 -5.78
CA CYS A 224 -16.96 -2.72 -5.33
C CYS A 224 -17.54 -3.84 -6.19
N SER A 225 -16.70 -4.77 -6.61
CA SER A 225 -17.09 -5.96 -7.37
C SER A 225 -16.11 -7.11 -7.14
N THR A 226 -16.36 -8.27 -7.74
CA THR A 226 -15.40 -9.40 -7.75
C THR A 226 -14.01 -9.02 -8.28
N TYR A 227 -13.91 -8.01 -9.16
CA TYR A 227 -12.66 -7.54 -9.75
C TYR A 227 -12.08 -6.31 -9.05
N THR A 228 -12.89 -5.65 -8.22
CA THR A 228 -12.59 -4.40 -7.52
C THR A 228 -13.06 -4.53 -6.06
N PRO A 229 -12.54 -5.47 -5.27
CA PRO A 229 -13.07 -5.76 -3.94
C PRO A 229 -12.93 -4.56 -3.00
N CYS A 230 -13.92 -4.36 -2.13
CA CYS A 230 -13.91 -3.28 -1.16
C CYS A 230 -12.67 -3.30 -0.25
N LEU A 231 -12.00 -2.15 -0.13
CA LEU A 231 -10.79 -2.02 0.68
C LEU A 231 -11.09 -1.37 2.04
N GLY A 232 -10.27 -1.68 3.04
CA GLY A 232 -10.27 -0.98 4.32
C GLY A 232 -9.93 0.51 4.17
N ARG A 233 -10.30 1.31 5.16
CA ARG A 233 -10.15 2.79 5.12
C ARG A 233 -8.70 3.28 5.19
N LYS A 234 -7.76 2.41 5.56
CA LYS A 234 -6.35 2.79 5.68
C LYS A 234 -5.76 2.93 4.28
N VAL A 235 -5.27 4.13 3.95
CA VAL A 235 -4.48 4.33 2.73
C VAL A 235 -3.14 3.63 2.90
N VAL A 236 -2.85 2.68 2.01
CA VAL A 236 -1.58 1.95 1.94
C VAL A 236 -0.77 2.49 0.76
N PRO A 237 0.53 2.76 0.93
CA PRO A 237 1.37 3.21 -0.18
C PRO A 237 1.55 2.12 -1.23
N TRP A 238 1.77 2.55 -2.47
CA TRP A 238 2.23 1.67 -3.54
C TRP A 238 3.69 1.28 -3.31
N THR A 239 4.01 0.03 -3.61
CA THR A 239 5.35 -0.55 -3.50
C THR A 239 5.76 -1.10 -4.86
N ARG A 240 6.99 -0.78 -5.28
CA ARG A 240 7.57 -1.33 -6.49
C ARG A 240 7.99 -2.77 -6.25
N GLY A 241 7.48 -3.68 -7.06
CA GLY A 241 7.98 -5.03 -7.22
C GLY A 241 8.83 -5.14 -8.48
N VAL A 242 9.80 -6.06 -8.45
CA VAL A 242 10.66 -6.38 -9.58
C VAL A 242 10.78 -7.88 -9.71
N SER A 243 10.96 -8.33 -10.94
CA SER A 243 11.20 -9.72 -11.29
C SER A 243 12.45 -9.83 -12.15
N HIS A 244 13.30 -10.81 -11.86
CA HIS A 244 14.49 -11.11 -12.64
C HIS A 244 14.23 -12.38 -13.45
N LYS A 245 13.22 -12.33 -14.32
CA LYS A 245 12.75 -13.49 -15.08
C LYS A 245 13.86 -14.13 -15.92
N ARG A 246 14.81 -13.35 -16.43
CA ARG A 246 15.99 -13.87 -17.15
C ARG A 246 16.87 -14.78 -16.29
N LEU A 247 16.80 -14.61 -14.96
CA LEU A 247 17.47 -15.45 -13.97
C LEU A 247 16.55 -16.54 -13.40
N GLY A 248 15.36 -16.74 -13.99
CA GLY A 248 14.35 -17.69 -13.52
C GLY A 248 13.67 -17.28 -12.22
N GLN A 249 13.69 -15.99 -11.87
CA GLN A 249 13.07 -15.46 -10.66
C GLN A 249 11.79 -14.71 -11.03
N ASP A 250 10.65 -15.23 -10.57
CA ASP A 250 9.37 -14.52 -10.63
C ASP A 250 9.30 -13.39 -9.60
N GLY A 251 8.29 -12.52 -9.72
CA GLY A 251 8.02 -11.52 -8.69
C GLY A 251 7.53 -12.20 -7.40
N GLU A 252 8.20 -11.95 -6.27
CA GLU A 252 7.82 -12.53 -4.98
C GLU A 252 7.53 -11.44 -3.94
N ILE A 253 6.45 -11.62 -3.18
CA ILE A 253 6.11 -10.75 -2.04
C ILE A 253 5.90 -11.63 -0.82
N TYR A 254 6.72 -11.41 0.21
CA TYR A 254 6.61 -12.09 1.50
C TYR A 254 5.56 -11.39 2.37
N ILE A 255 4.53 -12.14 2.76
CA ILE A 255 3.36 -11.66 3.50
C ILE A 255 3.12 -12.42 4.80
N GLY A 256 4.06 -13.27 5.21
CA GLY A 256 3.92 -14.12 6.40
C GLY A 256 3.76 -13.35 7.72
N GLN A 257 4.03 -12.05 7.73
CA GLN A 257 3.82 -11.11 8.84
C GLN A 257 2.36 -10.65 9.00
N TYR A 258 1.49 -10.88 8.01
CA TYR A 258 0.09 -10.50 8.09
C TYR A 258 -0.76 -11.66 8.61
N ASP A 259 -1.61 -11.36 9.60
CA ASP A 259 -2.51 -12.33 10.23
C ASP A 259 -3.96 -12.20 9.71
N ASP A 260 -4.23 -11.33 8.74
CA ASP A 260 -5.57 -11.03 8.21
C ASP A 260 -5.71 -11.40 6.73
N ASP A 261 -6.97 -11.49 6.26
CA ASP A 261 -7.25 -11.51 4.83
C ASP A 261 -6.78 -10.17 4.23
N LEU A 262 -6.07 -10.24 3.10
CA LEU A 262 -5.60 -9.06 2.38
C LEU A 262 -6.27 -8.96 1.02
N VAL A 263 -6.14 -7.79 0.42
CA VAL A 263 -6.38 -7.54 -0.99
C VAL A 263 -5.08 -7.05 -1.60
N LEU A 264 -4.53 -7.83 -2.53
CA LEU A 264 -3.44 -7.39 -3.40
C LEU A 264 -4.06 -6.61 -4.56
N THR A 265 -3.74 -5.34 -4.71
CA THR A 265 -3.95 -4.62 -5.97
C THR A 265 -2.61 -4.45 -6.66
N ILE A 266 -2.54 -4.82 -7.94
CA ILE A 266 -1.33 -4.80 -8.77
C ILE A 266 -1.66 -4.16 -10.11
N ALA A 267 -0.73 -3.38 -10.65
CA ALA A 267 -0.83 -2.83 -12.00
C ALA A 267 0.54 -2.88 -12.69
N ASP A 268 0.50 -3.04 -14.01
CA ASP A 268 1.65 -2.75 -14.85
C ASP A 268 2.02 -1.27 -14.73
N THR A 269 3.31 -0.99 -14.80
CA THR A 269 3.87 0.36 -14.80
C THR A 269 4.88 0.53 -15.92
N GLU A 270 5.22 1.77 -16.23
CA GLU A 270 6.02 2.16 -17.40
C GLU A 270 5.21 2.03 -18.69
N THR A 271 4.76 0.83 -19.05
CA THR A 271 3.79 0.64 -20.14
C THR A 271 2.48 0.03 -19.61
N THR A 272 1.46 -0.09 -20.44
CA THR A 272 0.17 -0.71 -20.07
C THR A 272 0.06 -2.17 -20.50
N SER A 273 1.14 -2.75 -21.03
CA SER A 273 1.09 -3.93 -21.90
C SER A 273 1.33 -5.27 -21.20
N GLU A 274 1.93 -5.27 -20.01
CA GLU A 274 2.32 -6.48 -19.30
C GLU A 274 1.13 -7.09 -18.55
N GLN A 275 0.91 -8.39 -18.76
CA GLN A 275 -0.15 -9.13 -18.09
C GLN A 275 0.48 -10.11 -17.10
N TYR A 276 0.03 -10.04 -15.86
CA TYR A 276 0.55 -10.87 -14.77
C TYR A 276 -0.47 -11.90 -14.32
N THR A 277 -0.02 -13.10 -14.00
CA THR A 277 -0.77 -14.10 -13.23
C THR A 277 -0.26 -14.13 -11.79
N VAL A 278 -1.20 -14.06 -10.84
CA VAL A 278 -0.94 -14.00 -9.41
C VAL A 278 -1.27 -15.34 -8.74
N PHE A 279 -0.39 -15.77 -7.85
CA PHE A 279 -0.53 -16.97 -7.03
C PHE A 279 -0.31 -16.61 -5.55
N ALA A 280 -0.99 -17.31 -4.64
CA ALA A 280 -0.69 -17.30 -3.21
C ALA A 280 -0.31 -18.72 -2.76
N ASP A 281 0.90 -18.87 -2.21
CA ASP A 281 1.48 -20.16 -1.82
C ASP A 281 1.33 -21.26 -2.90
N GLY A 282 1.51 -20.88 -4.17
CA GLY A 282 1.41 -21.77 -5.34
C GLY A 282 -0.01 -21.98 -5.89
N VAL A 283 -1.05 -21.46 -5.25
CA VAL A 283 -2.44 -21.52 -5.73
C VAL A 283 -2.74 -20.32 -6.61
N LYS A 284 -3.16 -20.54 -7.86
CA LYS A 284 -3.52 -19.46 -8.79
C LYS A 284 -4.73 -18.70 -8.28
N LEU A 285 -4.60 -17.39 -8.16
CA LEU A 285 -5.68 -16.48 -7.78
C LEU A 285 -6.37 -15.87 -9.01
N GLY A 286 -5.60 -15.53 -10.05
CA GLY A 286 -6.13 -14.94 -11.27
C GLY A 286 -5.06 -14.23 -12.09
N SER A 287 -5.48 -13.59 -13.17
CA SER A 287 -4.61 -12.82 -14.06
C SER A 287 -5.12 -11.37 -14.15
N THR A 288 -4.21 -10.42 -14.34
CA THR A 288 -4.57 -9.03 -14.60
C THR A 288 -5.37 -8.91 -15.90
N HIS A 289 -6.20 -7.87 -15.97
CA HIS A 289 -7.11 -7.61 -17.07
C HIS A 289 -7.17 -6.11 -17.39
N GLY A 290 -7.62 -5.79 -18.60
CA GLY A 290 -7.97 -4.42 -19.00
C GLY A 290 -9.35 -4.00 -18.52
N ARG A 291 -9.99 -3.05 -19.23
CA ARG A 291 -11.35 -2.61 -18.94
C ARG A 291 -12.37 -3.76 -18.83
N LEU A 292 -13.24 -3.66 -17.82
CA LEU A 292 -14.24 -4.68 -17.50
C LEU A 292 -15.38 -4.74 -18.53
N THR A 293 -15.62 -3.65 -19.26
CA THR A 293 -16.66 -3.58 -20.31
C THR A 293 -16.42 -4.51 -21.50
N LEU A 294 -15.21 -5.06 -21.64
CA LEU A 294 -14.87 -6.02 -22.69
C LEU A 294 -15.36 -7.45 -22.41
N GLY A 295 -15.92 -7.73 -21.24
CA GLY A 295 -16.31 -9.10 -20.89
C GLY A 295 -15.10 -10.02 -20.85
N ASP A 296 -15.11 -11.14 -21.57
CA ASP A 296 -13.98 -12.09 -21.60
C ASP A 296 -12.77 -11.56 -22.41
N GLU A 297 -13.01 -10.61 -23.31
CA GLU A 297 -11.98 -10.00 -24.15
C GLU A 297 -11.04 -9.08 -23.35
N LYS A 298 -11.34 -8.80 -22.07
CA LYS A 298 -10.51 -8.00 -21.16
C LYS A 298 -9.11 -8.57 -20.92
N TYR A 299 -8.92 -9.87 -21.16
CA TYR A 299 -7.62 -10.53 -21.01
C TYR A 299 -6.76 -10.46 -22.27
N LYS A 300 -7.30 -10.01 -23.42
CA LYS A 300 -6.53 -9.97 -24.66
C LYS A 300 -5.71 -8.69 -24.77
N ARG A 301 -4.39 -8.85 -24.90
CA ARG A 301 -3.44 -7.75 -25.10
C ARG A 301 -3.76 -6.85 -26.29
N SER A 302 -4.34 -7.42 -27.36
CA SER A 302 -4.71 -6.65 -28.56
C SER A 302 -5.75 -5.56 -28.29
N ASN A 303 -6.48 -5.65 -27.17
CA ASN A 303 -7.47 -4.67 -26.77
C ASN A 303 -6.91 -3.59 -25.84
N ILE A 304 -5.64 -3.71 -25.44
CA ILE A 304 -4.97 -2.75 -24.57
C ILE A 304 -4.23 -1.72 -25.41
N ARG A 305 -4.50 -0.44 -25.13
CA ARG A 305 -3.76 0.64 -25.76
C ARG A 305 -2.42 0.80 -25.06
N MET A 306 -1.33 0.50 -25.76
CA MET A 306 0.02 0.74 -25.26
C MET A 306 0.26 2.25 -25.09
N ILE A 307 0.36 2.70 -23.85
CA ILE A 307 0.69 4.07 -23.48
C ILE A 307 1.73 4.06 -22.36
N ASP A 308 2.59 5.09 -22.35
CA ASP A 308 3.47 5.35 -21.22
C ASP A 308 2.65 5.89 -20.05
N VAL A 309 2.61 5.14 -18.96
CA VAL A 309 1.92 5.53 -17.73
C VAL A 309 2.86 6.13 -16.69
N GLY A 310 4.18 6.00 -16.88
CA GLY A 310 5.20 6.34 -15.92
C GLY A 310 5.36 5.28 -14.82
N SER A 311 6.11 5.61 -13.77
CA SER A 311 6.46 4.69 -12.67
C SER A 311 5.83 5.07 -11.32
N GLY A 312 5.91 4.17 -10.34
CA GLY A 312 5.42 4.42 -8.99
C GLY A 312 3.90 4.46 -8.89
N ALA A 313 3.41 4.98 -7.77
CA ALA A 313 1.98 5.14 -7.49
C ALA A 313 1.20 5.81 -8.63
N ALA A 314 1.78 6.86 -9.23
CA ALA A 314 1.15 7.57 -10.33
C ALA A 314 1.02 6.69 -11.59
N GLY A 315 2.05 5.90 -11.91
CA GLY A 315 2.02 4.93 -13.01
C GLY A 315 0.94 3.87 -12.82
N ALA A 316 0.89 3.27 -11.63
CA ALA A 316 -0.11 2.26 -11.29
C ALA A 316 -1.55 2.78 -11.44
N LEU A 317 -1.82 3.96 -10.88
CA LEU A 317 -3.14 4.58 -10.93
C LEU A 317 -3.52 5.01 -12.36
N ARG A 318 -2.56 5.48 -13.14
CA ARG A 318 -2.77 5.78 -14.57
C ARG A 318 -3.05 4.50 -15.36
N SER A 319 -2.34 3.41 -15.11
CA SER A 319 -2.58 2.11 -15.75
C SER A 319 -4.00 1.63 -15.47
N ILE A 320 -4.41 1.64 -14.21
CA ILE A 320 -5.78 1.28 -13.78
C ILE A 320 -6.83 2.17 -14.45
N ALA A 321 -6.62 3.49 -14.43
CA ALA A 321 -7.60 4.44 -14.94
C ALA A 321 -7.68 4.45 -16.47
N ASN A 322 -6.58 4.22 -17.19
CA ASN A 322 -6.43 4.46 -18.63
C ASN A 322 -6.32 3.19 -19.49
N ASP A 323 -7.08 2.14 -19.13
CA ASP A 323 -7.21 0.90 -19.92
C ASP A 323 -5.91 0.09 -20.05
N GLY A 324 -5.05 0.10 -19.02
CA GLY A 324 -3.93 -0.82 -18.89
C GLY A 324 -4.28 -2.12 -18.17
N PHE A 325 -3.33 -3.05 -18.09
CA PHE A 325 -3.49 -4.27 -17.31
C PHE A 325 -3.32 -4.01 -15.81
N TRP A 326 -4.32 -4.43 -15.03
CA TRP A 326 -4.31 -4.39 -13.58
C TRP A 326 -5.16 -5.52 -12.99
N GLY A 327 -5.07 -5.73 -11.69
CA GLY A 327 -5.91 -6.70 -11.00
C GLY A 327 -5.96 -6.45 -9.50
N SER A 328 -7.04 -6.91 -8.87
CA SER A 328 -7.21 -6.84 -7.42
C SER A 328 -7.72 -8.18 -6.90
N PHE A 329 -6.97 -8.82 -6.01
CA PHE A 329 -7.12 -10.23 -5.65
C PHE A 329 -7.18 -10.39 -4.13
N LYS A 330 -8.12 -11.21 -3.64
CA LYS A 330 -8.12 -11.63 -2.24
C LYS A 330 -6.96 -12.56 -1.98
N ILE A 331 -6.18 -12.24 -0.97
CA ILE A 331 -5.15 -13.10 -0.42
C ILE A 331 -5.68 -13.69 0.89
N PRO A 332 -5.81 -15.02 0.98
CA PRO A 332 -6.38 -15.65 2.17
C PRO A 332 -5.45 -15.49 3.37
N ARG A 333 -6.05 -15.27 4.54
CA ARG A 333 -5.35 -15.31 5.84
C ARG A 333 -4.47 -16.55 5.93
N GLY A 334 -3.26 -16.34 6.44
CA GLY A 334 -2.29 -17.41 6.67
C GLY A 334 -1.37 -17.67 5.48
N ALA A 335 -1.66 -17.10 4.31
CA ALA A 335 -0.76 -17.14 3.17
C ALA A 335 0.61 -16.53 3.54
N LYS A 336 1.69 -17.13 3.03
CA LYS A 336 3.07 -16.70 3.37
C LYS A 336 3.75 -15.97 2.24
N LYS A 337 3.42 -16.30 1.00
CA LYS A 337 4.04 -15.72 -0.18
C LYS A 337 3.04 -15.49 -1.31
N ILE A 338 3.19 -14.37 -1.99
CA ILE A 338 2.55 -14.10 -3.27
C ILE A 338 3.62 -14.26 -4.36
N THR A 339 3.27 -14.95 -5.44
CA THR A 339 4.11 -15.09 -6.64
C THR A 339 3.41 -14.44 -7.82
N ILE A 340 4.15 -13.66 -8.60
CA ILE A 340 3.68 -12.86 -9.73
C ILE A 340 4.49 -13.29 -10.94
N VAL A 341 3.80 -13.88 -11.91
CA VAL A 341 4.39 -14.38 -13.15
C VAL A 341 3.95 -13.46 -14.28
N ASP A 342 4.89 -12.91 -15.03
CA ASP A 342 4.59 -12.23 -16.28
C ASP A 342 4.36 -13.27 -17.38
N ASP A 343 3.17 -13.29 -17.95
CA ASP A 343 2.82 -14.18 -19.06
C ASP A 343 3.22 -13.55 -20.43
N SER A 344 4.01 -12.46 -20.44
CA SER A 344 4.13 -11.56 -21.60
C SER A 344 5.18 -11.81 -22.68
N SER A 345 6.48 -11.98 -22.46
CA SER A 345 7.24 -11.55 -21.31
C SER A 345 8.38 -12.51 -20.98
N ASP A 346 9.47 -12.59 -21.76
CA ASP A 346 10.70 -13.29 -21.32
C ASP A 346 11.74 -12.35 -20.69
N PHE A 347 11.34 -11.11 -20.41
CA PHE A 347 12.23 -10.08 -19.89
C PHE A 347 12.00 -9.86 -18.39
N ASP A 348 13.00 -9.23 -17.76
CA ASP A 348 12.82 -8.69 -16.41
C ASP A 348 11.74 -7.62 -16.47
N PHE A 349 10.85 -7.62 -15.48
CA PHE A 349 9.68 -6.76 -15.46
C PHE A 349 9.52 -6.11 -14.08
N ALA A 350 8.80 -5.00 -14.06
CA ALA A 350 8.51 -4.25 -12.85
C ALA A 350 7.04 -3.91 -12.77
N PHE A 351 6.49 -3.97 -11.57
CA PHE A 351 5.09 -3.70 -11.32
C PHE A 351 4.96 -2.88 -10.03
N GLU A 352 3.83 -2.23 -9.87
CA GLU A 352 3.49 -1.58 -8.61
C GLU A 352 2.33 -2.33 -7.97
N TYR A 353 2.43 -2.53 -6.66
CA TYR A 353 1.41 -3.21 -5.90
C TYR A 353 1.14 -2.53 -4.56
N ARG A 354 -0.02 -2.84 -4.00
CA ARG A 354 -0.39 -2.50 -2.62
C ARG A 354 -1.13 -3.66 -1.97
N LEU A 355 -0.96 -3.79 -0.66
CA LEU A 355 -1.60 -4.80 0.17
C LEU A 355 -2.53 -4.11 1.17
N ASP A 356 -3.81 -4.19 0.91
CA ASP A 356 -4.84 -3.58 1.74
C ASP A 356 -5.50 -4.62 2.62
N THR A 357 -5.95 -4.21 3.80
CA THR A 357 -6.89 -5.02 4.58
C THR A 357 -8.25 -5.01 3.89
N THR A 358 -8.99 -6.11 3.96
CA THR A 358 -10.39 -6.12 3.52
C THR A 358 -11.23 -5.10 4.30
N CYS A 359 -12.26 -4.54 3.67
CA CYS A 359 -13.18 -3.66 4.41
C CYS A 359 -13.84 -4.44 5.57
N SER A 360 -13.92 -3.82 6.75
CA SER A 360 -14.65 -4.41 7.88
C SER A 360 -16.15 -4.24 7.66
N CYS A 361 -16.83 -5.37 7.48
CA CYS A 361 -18.27 -5.55 7.60
C CYS A 361 -18.58 -6.63 8.67
#